data_AF-A0A7J8AN04-F1
#
_entry.id   AF-A0A7J8AN04-F1
#
_cell.length_a   1.000
_cell.length_b   1.000
_cell.length_c   1.000
_cell.angle_alpha   90.00
_cell.angle_beta   90.00
_cell.angle_gamma   90.00
#
_symmetry.space_group_name_H-M   'P 1'
#
loop_
_entity.id
_entity.type
_entity.pdbx_description
1 polymer ?
#
loop_
_entity_poly.entity_id
_entity_poly.type
_entity_poly.pdbx_seq_one_letter_code
_entity_poly.pdbx_strand_id
1 'polypeptide(L)'
;MLGSAPQDHLSLRNPSGLSGKSLTFKQDHRQETQQLRSVLWRLASRHLRPHEWKKLAYCWEFTEAHVHAIEQQWTGTKSYQEHGHRMLLIWLHGVTTAGENPSKVLFEGLVAIGRRDLAESIRRKVNNDPGAPRRCTAM
;
A
#
# COMPACT_ATOMS: atom_id res chain seq x y z
N MET A 1 4.59 -11.98 -73.15
CA MET A 1 3.93 -11.16 -72.12
C MET A 1 2.94 -12.04 -71.38
N LEU A 2 3.39 -12.77 -70.36
CA LEU A 2 2.54 -13.70 -69.60
C LEU A 2 2.66 -13.34 -68.12
N GLY A 3 1.62 -12.70 -67.59
CA GLY A 3 1.48 -12.39 -66.17
C GLY A 3 0.50 -13.36 -65.53
N SER A 4 0.98 -14.13 -64.56
CA SER A 4 0.17 -14.97 -63.68
C SER A 4 -0.23 -14.18 -62.42
N ALA A 5 -1.49 -14.31 -62.01
CA ALA A 5 -2.05 -13.86 -60.72
C ALA A 5 -1.82 -14.95 -59.63
N PRO A 6 -2.37 -14.88 -58.38
CA PRO A 6 -3.07 -13.80 -57.66
C PRO A 6 -2.71 -13.63 -56.15
N GLN A 7 -3.25 -12.58 -55.53
CA GLN A 7 -3.88 -12.48 -54.19
C GLN A 7 -3.28 -13.22 -52.97
N ASP A 8 -2.77 -12.44 -52.00
CA ASP A 8 -2.88 -12.74 -50.57
C ASP A 8 -3.07 -11.44 -49.79
N HIS A 9 -4.32 -10.96 -49.73
CA HIS A 9 -4.71 -9.85 -48.86
C HIS A 9 -4.86 -10.39 -47.42
N LEU A 10 -3.73 -10.50 -46.71
CA LEU A 10 -3.71 -10.67 -45.26
C LEU A 10 -4.21 -9.37 -44.63
N SER A 11 -5.51 -9.33 -44.41
CA SER A 11 -6.21 -8.31 -43.65
C SER A 11 -5.63 -8.29 -42.23
N LEU A 12 -4.73 -7.33 -41.97
CA LEU A 12 -4.28 -7.00 -40.62
C LEU A 12 -5.49 -6.43 -39.88
N ARG A 13 -6.26 -7.33 -39.26
CA ARG A 13 -7.38 -7.01 -38.39
C ARG A 13 -6.86 -6.11 -37.27
N ASN A 14 -7.10 -4.81 -37.41
CA ASN A 14 -6.96 -3.81 -36.37
C ASN A 14 -7.47 -4.34 -35.02
N PRO A 15 -6.62 -4.52 -33.99
CA PRO A 15 -7.09 -4.75 -32.64
C PRO A 15 -7.47 -3.40 -32.00
N SER A 16 -8.29 -2.60 -32.69
CA SER A 16 -8.89 -1.37 -32.16
C SER A 16 -10.10 -1.74 -31.30
N GLY A 17 -9.87 -2.51 -30.23
CA GLY A 17 -10.94 -3.03 -29.37
C GLY A 17 -10.54 -3.19 -27.90
N LEU A 18 -9.26 -3.04 -27.56
CA LEU A 18 -8.85 -2.89 -26.17
C LEU A 18 -8.76 -1.40 -25.90
N SER A 19 -9.92 -0.80 -25.63
CA SER A 19 -10.03 0.52 -25.02
C SER A 19 -9.06 0.53 -23.84
N GLY A 20 -7.92 1.19 -24.05
CA GLY A 20 -6.97 1.52 -23.02
C GLY A 20 -7.73 2.37 -22.03
N LYS A 21 -8.29 1.73 -21.00
CA LYS A 21 -8.67 2.39 -19.76
C LYS A 21 -7.41 3.08 -19.29
N SER A 22 -7.28 4.35 -19.65
CA SER A 22 -6.23 5.24 -19.19
C SER A 22 -6.27 5.12 -17.68
N LEU A 23 -5.29 4.40 -17.12
CA LEU A 23 -5.13 4.24 -15.68
C LEU A 23 -4.73 5.63 -15.18
N THR A 24 -5.74 6.45 -14.90
CA THR A 24 -5.51 7.75 -14.31
C THR A 24 -5.08 7.50 -12.87
N PHE A 25 -3.78 7.68 -12.63
CA PHE A 25 -3.21 7.65 -11.28
C PHE A 25 -3.70 8.89 -10.54
N LYS A 26 -4.93 8.85 -10.02
CA LYS A 26 -5.44 9.88 -9.13
C LYS A 26 -4.72 9.75 -7.80
N GLN A 27 -3.79 10.65 -7.51
CA GLN A 27 -3.19 10.72 -6.18
C GLN A 27 -4.29 10.98 -5.15
N ASP A 28 -4.56 10.01 -4.28
CA ASP A 28 -5.55 10.16 -3.22
C ASP A 28 -5.05 11.13 -2.14
N HIS A 29 -5.60 12.35 -2.18
CA HIS A 29 -5.29 13.47 -1.28
C HIS A 29 -6.27 13.58 -0.10
N ARG A 30 -7.17 12.62 0.11
CA ARG A 30 -8.11 12.67 1.23
C ARG A 30 -7.37 12.81 2.56
N GLN A 31 -7.89 13.69 3.43
CA GLN A 31 -7.30 13.97 4.74
C GLN A 31 -7.20 12.72 5.61
N GLU A 32 -8.18 11.82 5.52
CA GLU A 32 -8.18 10.49 6.14
C GLU A 32 -6.96 9.66 5.72
N THR A 33 -6.68 9.59 4.42
CA THR A 33 -5.53 8.88 3.86
C THR A 33 -4.21 9.53 4.28
N GLN A 34 -4.17 10.86 4.46
CA GLN A 34 -3.00 11.56 4.99
C GLN A 34 -2.71 11.23 6.46
N GLN A 35 -3.75 11.22 7.32
CA GLN A 35 -3.60 10.82 8.73
C GLN A 35 -3.09 9.38 8.83
N LEU A 36 -3.65 8.48 8.02
CA LEU A 36 -3.23 7.09 8.02
C LEU A 36 -1.78 6.92 7.55
N ARG A 37 -1.35 7.62 6.49
CA ARG A 37 0.07 7.61 6.07
C ARG A 37 1.02 8.03 7.19
N SER A 38 0.66 9.05 7.98
CA SER A 38 1.44 9.47 9.15
C SER A 38 1.47 8.40 10.26
N VAL A 39 0.38 7.67 10.46
CA VAL A 39 0.35 6.50 11.36
C VAL A 39 1.27 5.39 10.85
N LEU A 40 1.20 5.05 9.56
CA LEU A 40 2.03 4.01 8.94
C LEU A 40 3.52 4.35 8.99
N TRP A 41 3.90 5.61 8.76
CA TRP A 41 5.27 6.07 8.94
C TRP A 41 5.78 5.84 10.37
N ARG A 42 5.00 6.24 11.38
CA ARG A 42 5.37 6.03 12.79
C ARG A 42 5.44 4.55 13.16
N LEU A 43 4.53 3.74 12.62
CA LEU A 43 4.54 2.29 12.79
C LEU A 43 5.85 1.69 12.30
N ALA A 44 6.24 1.97 11.05
CA ALA A 44 7.45 1.44 10.46
C ALA A 44 8.74 1.97 11.10
N SER A 45 8.81 3.27 11.38
CA SER A 45 10.03 3.91 11.89
C SER A 45 10.30 3.69 13.37
N ARG A 46 9.28 3.37 14.19
CA ARG A 46 9.46 3.31 15.66
C ARG A 46 9.00 2.03 16.32
N HIS A 47 8.07 1.29 15.71
CA HIS A 47 7.36 0.22 16.42
C HIS A 47 7.62 -1.17 15.83
N LEU A 48 7.81 -1.27 14.52
CA LEU A 48 8.17 -2.53 13.87
C LEU A 48 9.65 -2.87 14.13
N ARG A 49 9.92 -4.16 14.32
CA ARG A 49 11.26 -4.74 14.34
C ARG A 49 11.67 -5.21 12.93
N PRO A 50 12.96 -5.45 12.66
CA PRO A 50 13.46 -5.83 11.33
C PRO A 50 12.77 -7.03 10.67
N HIS A 51 12.23 -7.97 11.44
CA HIS A 51 11.54 -9.17 10.93
C HIS A 51 10.02 -9.02 10.86
N GLU A 52 9.44 -8.05 11.57
CA GLU A 52 7.99 -7.93 11.73
C GLU A 52 7.31 -7.35 10.49
N TRP A 53 7.98 -6.47 9.75
CA TRP A 53 7.44 -5.96 8.49
C TRP A 53 7.30 -7.07 7.44
N LYS A 54 8.23 -8.05 7.40
CA LYS A 54 8.09 -9.23 6.53
C LYS A 54 6.93 -10.12 6.96
N LYS A 55 6.75 -10.34 8.26
CA LYS A 55 5.60 -11.09 8.79
C LYS A 55 4.27 -10.44 8.38
N LEU A 56 4.15 -9.11 8.50
CA LEU A 56 2.98 -8.38 8.01
C LEU A 56 2.78 -8.55 6.52
N ALA A 57 3.85 -8.43 5.73
CA ALA A 57 3.80 -8.62 4.30
C ALA A 57 3.22 -10.01 3.94
N TYR A 58 3.71 -11.07 4.59
CA TYR A 58 3.20 -12.43 4.36
C TYR A 58 1.75 -12.62 4.86
N CYS A 59 1.35 -11.98 5.97
CA CYS A 59 -0.05 -11.97 6.41
C CYS A 59 -1.00 -11.31 5.38
N TRP A 60 -0.47 -10.40 4.55
CA TRP A 60 -1.21 -9.74 3.47
C TRP A 60 -0.82 -10.29 2.09
N GLU A 61 -0.34 -11.53 2.04
CA GLU A 61 -0.11 -12.28 0.80
C GLU A 61 0.93 -11.66 -0.15
N PHE A 62 1.87 -10.85 0.38
CA PHE A 62 3.04 -10.45 -0.39
C PHE A 62 3.91 -11.69 -0.64
N THR A 63 4.28 -11.91 -1.90
CA THR A 63 5.18 -13.00 -2.27
C THR A 63 6.62 -12.68 -1.86
N GLU A 64 7.47 -13.70 -1.78
CA GLU A 64 8.91 -13.49 -1.54
C GLU A 64 9.55 -12.57 -2.58
N ALA A 65 9.11 -12.65 -3.84
CA ALA A 65 9.57 -11.75 -4.89
C ALA A 65 9.21 -10.28 -4.60
N HIS A 66 8.00 -10.01 -4.08
CA HIS A 66 7.62 -8.66 -3.65
C HIS A 66 8.49 -8.17 -2.50
N VAL A 67 8.73 -9.01 -1.49
CA VAL A 67 9.58 -8.67 -0.35
C VAL A 67 11.00 -8.36 -0.82
N HIS A 68 11.56 -9.21 -1.67
CA HIS A 68 12.90 -9.01 -2.21
C HIS A 68 13.02 -7.71 -3.02
N ALA A 69 12.03 -7.41 -3.87
CA ALA A 69 11.98 -6.16 -4.62
C ALA A 69 11.92 -4.91 -3.71
N ILE A 70 11.25 -5.02 -2.55
CA ILE A 70 11.22 -3.94 -1.56
C ILE A 70 12.60 -3.75 -0.91
N GLU A 71 13.30 -4.85 -0.60
CA GLU A 71 14.62 -4.83 0.03
C GLU A 71 15.71 -4.25 -0.86
N GLN A 72 15.69 -4.60 -2.16
CA GLN A 72 16.73 -4.22 -3.12
C GLN A 72 16.96 -2.70 -3.23
N GLN A 73 15.96 -1.88 -2.88
CA GLN A 73 16.04 -0.44 -3.05
C GLN A 73 16.75 0.30 -1.90
N TRP A 74 16.86 -0.28 -0.70
CA TRP A 74 17.70 0.29 0.38
C TRP A 74 18.54 -0.75 1.08
N THR A 75 19.84 -0.52 1.12
CA THR A 75 20.81 -1.35 1.82
C THR A 75 21.28 -0.65 3.11
N GLY A 76 21.38 -1.37 4.22
CA GLY A 76 21.92 -0.85 5.49
C GLY A 76 21.20 -1.40 6.73
N THR A 77 21.77 -1.21 7.93
CA THR A 77 21.23 -1.80 9.17
C THR A 77 19.91 -1.16 9.66
N LYS A 78 19.56 0.03 9.17
CA LYS A 78 18.30 0.72 9.48
C LYS A 78 17.33 0.76 8.30
N SER A 79 17.64 0.10 7.18
CA SER A 79 16.78 0.12 5.99
C SER A 79 15.42 -0.55 6.21
N TYR A 80 15.30 -1.45 7.19
CA TYR A 80 14.04 -2.14 7.51
C TYR A 80 12.88 -1.18 7.83
N GLN A 81 13.18 0.03 8.34
CA GLN A 81 12.18 1.05 8.62
C GLN A 81 11.57 1.60 7.32
N GLU A 82 12.42 1.87 6.33
CA GLU A 82 12.01 2.29 4.99
C GLU A 82 11.33 1.16 4.22
N HIS A 83 11.85 -0.07 4.32
CA HIS A 83 11.23 -1.26 3.75
C HIS A 83 9.83 -1.48 4.30
N GLY A 84 9.68 -1.39 5.63
CA GLY A 84 8.39 -1.50 6.30
C GLY A 84 7.44 -0.38 5.88
N HIS A 85 7.91 0.87 5.78
CA HIS A 85 7.07 1.98 5.36
C HIS A 85 6.55 1.78 3.92
N ARG A 86 7.41 1.35 2.99
CA ARG A 86 7.00 1.07 1.62
C ARG A 86 6.02 -0.08 1.50
N MET A 87 6.30 -1.17 2.20
CA MET A 87 5.39 -2.30 2.27
C MET A 87 4.01 -1.82 2.72
N LEU A 88 3.94 -1.00 3.77
CA LEU A 88 2.68 -0.42 4.27
C LEU A 88 2.01 0.52 3.25
N LEU A 89 2.76 1.29 2.46
CA LEU A 89 2.18 2.14 1.40
C LEU A 89 1.63 1.32 0.23
N ILE A 90 2.32 0.26 -0.18
CA ILE A 90 1.85 -0.67 -1.22
C ILE A 90 0.57 -1.37 -0.74
N TRP A 91 0.59 -1.89 0.49
CA TRP A 91 -0.56 -2.52 1.12
C TRP A 91 -1.76 -1.55 1.22
N LEU A 92 -1.53 -0.32 1.70
CA LEU A 92 -2.58 0.70 1.80
C LEU A 92 -3.22 0.99 0.44
N HIS A 93 -2.41 1.07 -0.62
CA HIS A 93 -2.93 1.25 -1.97
C HIS A 93 -3.83 0.07 -2.40
N GLY A 94 -3.44 -1.17 -2.11
CA GLY A 94 -4.26 -2.35 -2.38
C GLY A 94 -5.61 -2.31 -1.65
N VAL A 95 -5.59 -2.07 -0.34
CA VAL A 95 -6.80 -2.01 0.51
C VAL A 95 -7.75 -0.88 0.07
N THR A 96 -7.20 0.31 -0.20
CA THR A 96 -8.02 1.45 -0.67
C THR A 96 -8.59 1.20 -2.06
N THR A 97 -7.85 0.53 -2.95
CA THR A 97 -8.33 0.14 -4.28
C THR A 97 -9.43 -0.92 -4.20
N ALA A 98 -9.36 -1.83 -3.22
CA ALA A 98 -10.40 -2.82 -2.94
C ALA A 98 -11.65 -2.23 -2.26
N GLY A 99 -11.61 -0.95 -1.83
CA GLY A 99 -12.71 -0.31 -1.09
C GLY A 99 -12.85 -0.81 0.35
N GLU A 100 -11.82 -1.47 0.88
CA GLU A 100 -11.80 -1.99 2.24
C GLU A 100 -11.43 -0.91 3.27
N ASN A 101 -11.74 -1.15 4.54
CA ASN A 101 -11.36 -0.24 5.61
C ASN A 101 -9.93 -0.53 6.10
N PRO A 102 -8.94 0.34 5.80
CA PRO A 102 -7.55 0.06 6.15
C PRO A 102 -7.28 0.11 7.64
N SER A 103 -8.07 0.83 8.44
CA SER A 103 -7.90 0.81 9.89
C SER A 103 -8.26 -0.54 10.50
N LYS A 104 -9.30 -1.19 9.97
CA LYS A 104 -9.70 -2.55 10.35
C LYS A 104 -8.63 -3.58 9.95
N VAL A 105 -8.23 -3.59 8.68
CA VAL A 105 -7.26 -4.57 8.15
C VAL A 105 -5.88 -4.40 8.80
N LEU A 106 -5.48 -3.16 9.11
CA LEU A 106 -4.25 -2.89 9.87
C LEU A 106 -4.31 -3.51 11.27
N PHE A 107 -5.43 -3.35 11.97
CA PHE A 107 -5.62 -3.92 13.30
C PHE A 107 -5.51 -5.45 13.25
N GLU A 108 -6.20 -6.08 12.31
CA GLU A 108 -6.18 -7.54 12.11
C GLU A 108 -4.77 -8.05 11.81
N GLY A 109 -4.05 -7.40 10.89
CA GLY A 109 -2.66 -7.74 10.57
C GLY A 109 -1.71 -7.63 11.78
N LEU A 110 -1.84 -6.57 12.58
CA LEU A 110 -1.03 -6.39 13.79
C LEU A 110 -1.34 -7.44 14.86
N VAL A 111 -2.60 -7.83 15.01
CA VAL A 111 -2.98 -8.94 15.90
C VAL A 111 -2.41 -10.25 15.39
N ALA A 112 -2.48 -10.53 14.08
CA ALA A 112 -1.98 -11.76 13.47
C ALA A 112 -0.47 -11.96 13.69
N ILE A 113 0.33 -10.88 13.69
CA ILE A 113 1.77 -10.96 13.98
C ILE A 113 2.12 -10.94 15.49
N GLY A 114 1.11 -10.99 16.37
CA GLY A 114 1.28 -11.01 17.82
C GLY A 114 1.53 -9.64 18.47
N ARG A 115 1.28 -8.53 17.76
CA ARG A 115 1.46 -7.13 18.24
C ARG A 115 0.13 -6.50 18.63
N ARG A 116 -0.67 -7.20 19.44
CA ARG A 116 -2.01 -6.75 19.88
C ARG A 116 -1.97 -5.45 20.69
N ASP A 117 -0.94 -5.27 21.51
CA ASP A 117 -0.66 -4.04 22.27
C ASP A 117 -0.56 -2.81 21.34
N LEU A 118 0.15 -2.99 20.22
CA LEU A 118 0.36 -1.95 19.23
C LEU A 118 -0.91 -1.69 18.41
N ALA A 119 -1.65 -2.74 18.07
CA ALA A 119 -2.93 -2.66 17.36
C ALA A 119 -3.93 -1.78 18.15
N GLU A 120 -4.07 -2.04 19.45
CA GLU A 120 -4.93 -1.24 20.33
C GLU A 120 -4.45 0.21 20.50
N SER A 121 -3.13 0.43 20.55
CA SER A 121 -2.53 1.77 20.61
C SER A 121 -2.84 2.60 19.37
N ILE A 122 -2.75 1.98 18.18
CA ILE A 122 -3.05 2.63 16.90
C ILE A 122 -4.55 2.92 16.78
N ARG A 123 -5.41 1.96 17.12
CA ARG A 123 -6.86 2.15 17.13
C ARG A 123 -7.27 3.35 17.98
N ARG A 124 -6.70 3.49 19.18
CA ARG A 124 -6.93 4.66 20.02
C ARG A 124 -6.45 5.96 19.36
N LYS A 125 -5.30 5.98 18.69
CA LYS A 125 -4.78 7.20 18.03
C LYS A 125 -5.58 7.64 16.81
N VAL A 126 -6.14 6.70 16.06
CA VAL A 126 -6.99 7.02 14.90
C VAL A 126 -8.36 7.54 15.36
N ASN A 127 -8.88 7.03 16.48
CA ASN A 127 -10.17 7.45 17.02
C ASN A 127 -10.09 8.71 17.92
N ASN A 128 -8.94 8.98 18.54
CA ASN A 128 -8.72 10.23 19.28
C ASN A 128 -8.40 11.34 18.30
N ASP A 129 -9.45 12.01 17.84
CA ASP A 129 -9.38 13.30 17.17
C ASP A 129 -8.68 14.34 18.08
N PRO A 130 -7.56 14.97 17.67
CA PRO A 130 -6.96 16.08 18.41
C PRO A 130 -7.78 17.39 18.30
N GLY A 131 -8.93 17.39 17.63
CA GLY A 131 -9.83 18.53 17.46
C GLY A 131 -10.83 18.72 18.61
N ALA A 132 -10.77 17.94 19.68
CA ALA A 132 -11.39 18.37 20.93
C ALA A 132 -10.65 19.64 21.42
N PRO A 133 -11.31 20.81 21.47
CA PRO A 133 -10.65 22.04 21.87
C PRO A 133 -10.11 21.83 23.27
N ARG A 134 -8.79 21.91 23.41
CA ARG A 134 -8.16 22.05 24.72
C ARG A 134 -8.72 23.34 25.29
N ARG A 135 -9.74 23.23 26.14
CA ARG A 135 -10.19 24.36 26.96
C ARG A 135 -8.98 24.69 27.84
N CYS A 136 -8.20 25.67 27.41
CA CYS A 136 -7.24 26.33 28.25
C CYS A 136 -8.03 26.93 29.42
N THR A 137 -8.06 26.23 30.55
CA THR A 137 -8.40 26.86 31.81
C THR A 137 -7.11 27.51 32.29
N ALA A 138 -6.93 28.78 31.92
CA ALA A 138 -5.98 29.63 32.61
C ALA A 138 -6.54 29.91 34.02
N MET A 139 -5.74 29.66 35.04
CA MET A 139 -5.94 30.21 36.39
C MET A 139 -5.33 31.60 36.46
#